data_AF-A0A084G6Z1-F1
#
_entry.id   AF-A0A084G6Z1-F1
#
_cell.length_a   1.000
_cell.length_b   1.000
_cell.length_c   1.000
_cell.angle_alpha   90.00
_cell.angle_beta   90.00
_cell.angle_gamma   90.00
#
_symmetry.space_group_name_H-M   'P 1'
#
loop_
_entity.id
_entity.type
_entity.pdbx_description
1 polymer ?
#
loop_
_entity_poly.entity_id
_entity_poly.type
_entity_poly.pdbx_seq_one_letter_code
_entity_poly.pdbx_strand_id
1 'polypeptide(L)'
;MDQPSIYVGKGPGVDKAWEAITGDVGDQMVSKDEALRLGLAPDSMTIKHPVTGVEGFRVGMEVFHQLHCLNLLRQFSFKEYYSHTGGDVETDEEDLRGHSDIGVFSFRHFEGSEGHWPDYATTHTCRNFDKIREWATENAVALTEAGLPAGCINFLPCSPERAPEITGFAVKHPKVRHINFTGSERTIIAGWAASCLKKCVFKLGGKAPVIVRQDANIDDAVEAIVFGGLANNEGVTRDMDLDHKESFGPVMILIEFETDESAVQLANDSEFSLCASIFSCNVMRAMDLAKEIRASSCHMNGPTVYIEPTLPNGGVGGSSGYGRFGGISGVEEFTERKIISLAQPGMKYNF
;
A
#
# COMPACT_ATOMS: atom_id res chain seq x y z
N MET A 1 -20.16 27.91 18.79
CA MET A 1 -19.60 29.08 18.10
C MET A 1 -19.29 28.56 16.72
N ASP A 2 -20.25 28.66 15.83
CA ASP A 2 -20.30 27.84 14.62
C ASP A 2 -19.80 28.68 13.45
N GLN A 3 -18.49 28.92 13.41
CA GLN A 3 -17.87 29.31 12.16
C GLN A 3 -17.54 28.04 11.37
N PRO A 4 -18.11 27.87 10.15
CA PRO A 4 -17.77 26.72 9.32
C PRO A 4 -16.27 26.74 8.99
N SER A 5 -15.68 25.55 8.94
CA SER A 5 -14.26 25.36 8.65
C SER A 5 -13.86 26.03 7.34
N ILE A 6 -12.73 26.74 7.35
CA ILE A 6 -12.15 27.40 6.17
C ILE A 6 -11.70 26.40 5.08
N TYR A 7 -11.69 25.10 5.39
CA TYR A 7 -11.31 24.02 4.47
C TYR A 7 -12.52 23.36 3.79
N VAL A 8 -13.74 23.74 4.14
CA VAL A 8 -14.98 23.11 3.63
C VAL A 8 -15.62 24.00 2.57
N GLY A 9 -15.94 23.42 1.41
CA GLY A 9 -16.60 24.11 0.31
C GLY A 9 -15.69 24.37 -0.89
N LYS A 10 -16.07 25.34 -1.73
CA LYS A 10 -15.37 25.74 -2.95
C LYS A 10 -15.15 27.25 -3.00
N GLY A 11 -14.10 27.68 -3.69
CA GLY A 11 -13.82 29.09 -3.95
C GLY A 11 -12.50 29.60 -3.38
N PRO A 12 -12.06 30.82 -3.75
CA PRO A 12 -10.68 31.28 -3.60
C PRO A 12 -10.17 31.30 -2.16
N GLY A 13 -11.04 31.55 -1.18
CA GLY A 13 -10.67 31.54 0.24
C GLY A 13 -10.40 30.12 0.77
N VAL A 14 -11.18 29.14 0.31
CA VAL A 14 -11.01 27.72 0.65
C VAL A 14 -9.80 27.15 -0.09
N ASP A 15 -9.63 27.51 -1.37
CA ASP A 15 -8.49 27.09 -2.18
C ASP A 15 -7.17 27.58 -1.58
N LYS A 16 -7.11 28.85 -1.17
CA LYS A 16 -5.94 29.41 -0.49
C LYS A 16 -5.66 28.74 0.85
N ALA A 17 -6.70 28.32 1.59
CA ALA A 17 -6.52 27.59 2.84
C ALA A 17 -5.91 26.20 2.59
N TRP A 18 -6.36 25.49 1.55
CA TRP A 18 -5.78 24.22 1.15
C TRP A 18 -4.35 24.37 0.62
N GLU A 19 -4.09 25.36 -0.22
CA GLU A 19 -2.74 25.63 -0.75
C GLU A 19 -1.73 25.86 0.37
N ALA A 20 -2.12 26.56 1.43
CA ALA A 20 -1.29 26.81 2.61
C ALA A 20 -0.81 25.54 3.34
N ILE A 21 -1.53 24.43 3.19
CA ILE A 21 -1.23 23.16 3.88
C ILE A 21 -0.79 22.05 2.91
N THR A 22 -0.93 22.24 1.60
CA THR A 22 -0.53 21.25 0.58
C THR A 22 0.62 21.71 -0.31
N GLY A 23 0.70 23.00 -0.65
CA GLY A 23 1.69 23.54 -1.60
C GLY A 23 2.69 24.52 -0.98
N ASP A 24 2.27 25.27 0.04
CA ASP A 24 3.07 26.33 0.69
C ASP A 24 3.65 25.90 2.05
N VAL A 25 3.83 24.59 2.30
CA VAL A 25 4.49 24.11 3.52
C VAL A 25 5.98 24.38 3.41
N GLY A 26 6.38 25.61 3.74
CA GLY A 26 7.76 26.04 3.68
C GLY A 26 8.70 25.14 4.50
N ASP A 27 9.98 25.19 4.15
CA ASP A 27 10.99 24.36 4.80
C ASP A 27 10.95 24.48 6.32
N GLN A 28 11.15 23.34 6.97
CA GLN A 28 11.14 23.21 8.41
C GLN A 28 12.56 23.03 8.94
N MET A 29 12.69 23.16 10.26
CA MET A 29 13.94 22.88 10.96
C MET A 29 13.79 21.66 11.86
N VAL A 30 14.80 20.80 11.88
CA VAL A 30 14.89 19.66 12.81
C VAL A 30 16.09 19.83 13.72
N SER A 31 15.96 19.44 14.99
CA SER A 31 17.11 19.44 15.89
C SER A 31 18.14 18.39 15.46
N LYS A 32 19.40 18.55 15.89
CA LYS A 32 20.47 17.58 15.61
C LYS A 32 20.15 16.18 16.16
N ASP A 33 19.50 16.11 17.32
CA ASP A 33 19.08 14.83 17.93
C ASP A 33 17.96 14.16 17.14
N GLU A 34 17.02 14.92 16.58
CA GLU A 34 15.98 14.38 15.69
C GLU A 34 16.54 13.94 14.34
N ALA A 35 17.50 14.68 13.79
CA ALA A 35 18.18 14.32 12.56
C ALA A 35 18.88 12.95 12.67
N LEU A 36 19.54 12.70 13.80
CA LEU A 36 20.14 11.40 14.11
C LEU A 36 19.09 10.27 14.18
N ARG A 37 17.90 10.54 14.73
CA ARG A 37 16.81 9.55 14.78
C ARG A 37 16.20 9.26 13.40
N LEU A 38 16.22 10.24 12.51
CA LEU A 38 15.70 10.14 11.15
C LEU A 38 16.74 9.60 10.14
N GLY A 39 17.96 9.30 10.58
CA GLY A 39 19.03 8.85 9.70
C GLY A 39 19.54 9.91 8.72
N LEU A 40 19.29 11.21 9.00
CA LEU A 40 19.76 12.31 8.16
C LEU A 40 21.27 12.46 8.32
N ALA A 41 22.00 12.66 7.21
CA ALA A 41 23.45 12.70 7.27
C ALA A 41 23.98 14.00 7.87
N PRO A 42 25.19 13.95 8.48
CA PRO A 42 25.78 15.07 9.20
C PRO A 42 26.11 16.29 8.34
N ASP A 43 26.21 16.13 7.02
CA ASP A 43 26.53 17.18 6.04
C ASP A 43 25.28 17.88 5.47
N SER A 44 24.10 17.61 6.01
CA SER A 44 22.87 18.29 5.64
C SER A 44 22.93 19.80 5.94
N MET A 45 22.24 20.60 5.12
CA MET A 45 22.20 22.06 5.27
C MET A 45 21.65 22.45 6.64
N THR A 46 22.36 23.30 7.37
CA THR A 46 21.90 23.84 8.66
C THR A 46 21.31 25.24 8.53
N ILE A 47 20.34 25.54 9.39
CA ILE A 47 19.75 26.86 9.57
C ILE A 47 19.65 27.18 11.06
N LYS A 48 19.52 28.48 11.40
CA LYS A 48 19.26 28.92 12.78
C LYS A 48 17.78 29.24 12.94
N HIS A 49 17.17 28.72 14.00
CA HIS A 49 15.79 29.05 14.33
C HIS A 49 15.66 30.57 14.53
N PRO A 50 14.72 31.24 13.83
CA PRO A 50 14.66 32.71 13.82
C PRO A 50 14.34 33.32 15.19
N VAL A 51 13.70 32.55 16.09
CA VAL A 51 13.29 33.02 17.42
C VAL A 51 14.26 32.58 18.53
N THR A 52 14.81 31.37 18.44
CA THR A 52 15.59 30.78 19.56
C THR A 52 17.09 30.78 19.29
N GLY A 53 17.52 31.02 18.04
CA GLY A 53 18.92 31.01 17.63
C GLY A 53 19.56 29.62 17.62
N VAL A 54 18.82 28.58 18.00
CA VAL A 54 19.29 27.18 18.02
C VAL A 54 19.52 26.72 16.59
N GLU A 55 20.68 26.12 16.37
CA GLU A 55 21.08 25.57 15.08
C GLU A 55 20.49 24.16 14.89
N GLY A 56 19.84 23.95 13.76
CA GLY A 56 19.27 22.67 13.34
C GLY A 56 19.45 22.44 11.85
N PHE A 57 19.01 21.29 11.35
CA PHE A 57 19.05 20.98 9.93
C PHE A 57 17.78 21.50 9.24
N ARG A 58 17.95 22.12 8.06
CA ARG A 58 16.85 22.49 7.17
C ARG A 58 16.36 21.22 6.49
N VAL A 59 15.06 20.98 6.60
CA VAL A 59 14.39 19.88 5.91
C VAL A 59 13.25 20.45 5.08
N GLY A 60 13.07 19.90 3.90
CA GLY A 60 11.83 20.09 3.16
C GLY A 60 10.78 19.15 3.73
N MET A 61 9.54 19.61 3.76
CA MET A 61 8.40 18.72 4.01
C MET A 61 7.75 18.43 2.67
N GLU A 62 7.78 17.16 2.28
CA GLU A 62 6.97 16.70 1.17
C GLU A 62 5.59 16.34 1.72
N VAL A 63 4.64 17.27 1.60
CA VAL A 63 3.23 16.95 1.85
C VAL A 63 2.68 16.32 0.58
N PHE A 64 2.95 15.03 0.40
CA PHE A 64 2.30 14.28 -0.67
C PHE A 64 1.25 13.30 -0.15
N HIS A 65 0.35 13.00 -1.08
CA HIS A 65 -0.87 12.22 -0.98
C HIS A 65 -1.98 12.66 -0.04
N GLN A 66 -1.88 12.60 1.28
CA GLN A 66 -3.13 12.64 2.08
C GLN A 66 -3.91 13.97 1.98
N LEU A 67 -3.26 15.12 2.17
CA LEU A 67 -3.93 16.41 2.07
C LEU A 67 -4.18 16.84 0.62
N HIS A 68 -3.30 16.45 -0.30
CA HIS A 68 -3.48 16.67 -1.73
C HIS A 68 -4.71 15.89 -2.25
N CYS A 69 -4.81 14.59 -1.97
CA CYS A 69 -5.96 13.76 -2.32
C CYS A 69 -7.23 14.18 -1.60
N LEU A 70 -7.17 14.64 -0.35
CA LEU A 70 -8.34 15.23 0.31
C LEU A 70 -8.78 16.53 -0.38
N ASN A 71 -7.85 17.36 -0.83
CA ASN A 71 -8.16 18.55 -1.62
C ASN A 71 -8.75 18.17 -2.99
N LEU A 72 -8.22 17.15 -3.66
CA LEU A 72 -8.75 16.63 -4.92
C LEU A 72 -10.16 16.02 -4.73
N LEU A 73 -10.40 15.23 -3.69
CA LEU A 73 -11.72 14.70 -3.35
C LEU A 73 -12.72 15.81 -3.02
N ARG A 74 -12.27 16.87 -2.34
CA ARG A 74 -13.07 18.09 -2.15
C ARG A 74 -13.39 18.74 -3.48
N GLN A 75 -12.40 18.98 -4.33
CA GLN A 75 -12.60 19.61 -5.64
C GLN A 75 -13.53 18.77 -6.53
N PHE A 76 -13.40 17.45 -6.48
CA PHE A 76 -14.29 16.48 -7.14
C PHE A 76 -15.72 16.56 -6.61
N SER A 77 -15.91 16.71 -5.29
CA SER A 77 -17.22 16.94 -4.67
C SER A 77 -17.89 18.23 -5.18
N PHE A 78 -17.12 19.13 -5.80
CA PHE A 78 -17.58 20.35 -6.46
C PHE A 78 -17.21 20.37 -7.96
N LYS A 79 -17.29 19.23 -8.65
CA LYS A 79 -16.85 19.01 -10.04
C LYS A 79 -17.26 20.13 -11.00
N GLU A 80 -18.51 20.60 -10.97
CA GLU A 80 -19.00 21.69 -11.84
C GLU A 80 -18.21 23.00 -11.70
N TYR A 81 -17.66 23.26 -10.51
CA TYR A 81 -16.85 24.44 -10.26
C TYR A 81 -15.40 24.24 -10.68
N TYR A 82 -14.82 23.06 -10.47
CA TYR A 82 -13.39 22.80 -10.73
C TYR A 82 -13.11 22.12 -12.07
N SER A 83 -14.12 21.70 -12.84
CA SER A 83 -13.90 20.99 -14.12
C SER A 83 -13.08 21.80 -15.13
N HIS A 84 -13.05 23.13 -15.02
CA HIS A 84 -12.24 23.98 -15.89
C HIS A 84 -10.75 24.02 -15.54
N THR A 85 -10.33 23.46 -14.40
CA THR A 85 -8.92 23.45 -13.98
C THR A 85 -8.11 22.30 -14.60
N GLY A 86 -8.77 21.30 -15.20
CA GLY A 86 -8.14 20.12 -15.82
C GLY A 86 -7.55 19.12 -14.80
N GLY A 87 -6.93 18.04 -15.28
CA GLY A 87 -6.17 17.06 -14.47
C GLY A 87 -7.04 16.02 -13.76
N ASP A 88 -6.57 15.52 -12.61
CA ASP A 88 -7.21 14.44 -11.81
C ASP A 88 -8.62 14.78 -11.29
N VAL A 89 -9.10 16.00 -11.50
CA VAL A 89 -10.47 16.45 -11.17
C VAL A 89 -11.46 16.23 -12.32
N GLU A 90 -10.96 16.01 -13.55
CA GLU A 90 -11.77 15.66 -14.72
C GLU A 90 -12.00 14.16 -14.86
N THR A 91 -11.14 13.35 -14.26
CA THR A 91 -11.17 11.88 -14.31
C THR A 91 -12.38 11.30 -13.58
N ASP A 92 -12.62 10.00 -13.77
CA ASP A 92 -13.72 9.28 -13.12
C ASP A 92 -13.37 8.98 -11.65
N GLU A 93 -14.39 8.84 -10.80
CA GLU A 93 -14.25 8.71 -9.32
C GLU A 93 -13.31 7.56 -8.88
N GLU A 94 -13.10 6.55 -9.74
CA GLU A 94 -12.27 5.39 -9.48
C GLU A 94 -10.76 5.69 -9.56
N ASP A 95 -10.34 6.65 -10.39
CA ASP A 95 -8.91 6.98 -10.60
C ASP A 95 -8.29 7.74 -9.41
N LEU A 96 -9.11 8.43 -8.61
CA LEU A 96 -8.67 9.25 -7.47
C LEU A 96 -8.30 8.45 -6.20
N ARG A 97 -8.56 7.13 -6.18
CA ARG A 97 -8.53 6.31 -4.95
C ARG A 97 -7.15 5.69 -4.61
N GLY A 98 -6.08 6.07 -5.31
CA GLY A 98 -4.82 5.32 -5.36
C GLY A 98 -3.61 5.82 -4.55
N HIS A 99 -3.78 6.62 -3.50
CA HIS A 99 -2.70 7.53 -3.10
C HIS A 99 -2.53 7.75 -1.57
N SER A 100 -1.48 7.19 -0.95
CA SER A 100 -0.99 7.53 0.42
C SER A 100 0.53 7.37 0.63
N ASP A 101 1.27 8.44 0.98
CA ASP A 101 2.60 8.44 1.66
C ASP A 101 3.04 9.85 2.14
N ILE A 102 3.86 9.99 3.19
CA ILE A 102 4.46 11.28 3.64
C ILE A 102 5.99 11.15 3.77
N GLY A 103 6.73 11.97 3.01
CA GLY A 103 8.21 12.02 3.01
C GLY A 103 8.80 13.23 3.76
N VAL A 104 9.97 13.05 4.38
CA VAL A 104 10.80 14.14 4.94
C VAL A 104 12.19 14.02 4.32
N PHE A 105 12.67 15.08 3.67
CA PHE A 105 13.97 15.09 2.98
C PHE A 105 14.86 16.23 3.49
N SER A 106 16.16 15.97 3.61
CA SER A 106 17.17 17.00 3.91
C SER A 106 17.70 17.64 2.63
N PHE A 107 18.37 18.80 2.72
CA PHE A 107 19.12 19.35 1.60
C PHE A 107 20.62 19.07 1.78
N ARG A 108 21.30 18.53 0.76
CA ARG A 108 22.73 18.18 0.80
C ARG A 108 23.49 18.72 -0.40
N HIS A 109 24.79 18.91 -0.22
CA HIS A 109 25.68 19.28 -1.31
C HIS A 109 26.12 18.02 -2.06
N PHE A 110 25.80 17.92 -3.36
CA PHE A 110 26.28 16.84 -4.22
C PHE A 110 27.52 17.27 -4.99
N GLU A 111 28.52 16.40 -5.11
CA GLU A 111 29.75 16.69 -5.86
C GLU A 111 29.41 17.00 -7.32
N GLY A 112 29.81 18.19 -7.80
CA GLY A 112 29.47 18.68 -9.15
C GLY A 112 28.16 19.48 -9.26
N SER A 113 27.41 19.66 -8.17
CA SER A 113 26.20 20.50 -8.13
C SER A 113 26.48 21.87 -7.52
N GLU A 114 25.79 22.91 -8.00
CA GLU A 114 25.84 24.25 -7.38
C GLU A 114 24.80 24.31 -6.25
N GLY A 115 25.24 24.48 -4.99
CA GLY A 115 24.37 24.63 -3.83
C GLY A 115 23.97 23.33 -3.12
N HIS A 116 22.95 23.40 -2.26
CA HIS A 116 22.38 22.23 -1.59
C HIS A 116 21.08 21.83 -2.29
N TRP A 117 20.94 20.55 -2.61
CA TRP A 117 19.80 19.97 -3.31
C TRP A 117 19.06 18.99 -2.40
N PRO A 118 17.74 18.77 -2.63
CA PRO A 118 16.98 17.76 -1.90
C PRO A 118 17.63 16.38 -1.94
N ASP A 119 17.69 15.70 -0.80
CA ASP A 119 18.14 14.32 -0.63
C ASP A 119 16.95 13.40 -0.33
N TYR A 120 16.43 12.81 -1.40
CA TYR A 120 15.33 11.85 -1.38
C TYR A 120 15.73 10.43 -0.95
N ALA A 121 16.98 10.20 -0.52
CA ALA A 121 17.43 8.88 -0.05
C ALA A 121 17.13 8.61 1.44
N THR A 122 16.46 9.55 2.13
CA THR A 122 16.12 9.40 3.56
C THR A 122 15.03 8.35 3.73
N THR A 123 15.26 7.35 4.58
CA THR A 123 14.31 6.27 4.83
C THR A 123 13.02 6.82 5.43
N HIS A 124 11.87 6.36 4.92
CA HIS A 124 10.54 6.80 5.36
C HIS A 124 10.36 6.58 6.86
N THR A 125 10.48 7.67 7.61
CA THR A 125 10.37 7.62 9.07
C THR A 125 9.34 8.65 9.51
N CYS A 126 8.16 8.17 9.86
CA CYS A 126 7.05 9.00 10.31
C CYS A 126 7.41 9.70 11.63
N ARG A 127 7.86 10.95 11.54
CA ARG A 127 8.40 11.76 12.64
C ARG A 127 7.42 12.04 13.78
N ASN A 128 6.15 11.74 13.55
CA ASN A 128 5.07 12.09 14.45
C ASN A 128 4.23 10.86 14.81
N PHE A 129 4.76 9.64 14.74
CA PHE A 129 3.96 8.41 14.94
C PHE A 129 2.99 8.49 16.12
N ASP A 130 3.41 8.99 17.29
CA ASP A 130 2.51 9.14 18.45
C ASP A 130 1.44 10.22 18.26
N LYS A 131 1.75 11.37 17.64
CA LYS A 131 0.78 12.43 17.32
C LYS A 131 -0.05 12.15 16.08
N ILE A 132 0.42 11.36 15.12
CA ILE A 132 -0.33 10.85 13.97
C ILE A 132 -1.20 9.70 14.44
N ARG A 133 -0.75 8.88 15.40
CA ARG A 133 -1.60 7.91 16.11
C ARG A 133 -2.65 8.64 16.93
N GLU A 134 -2.31 9.67 17.71
CA GLU A 134 -3.27 10.48 18.45
C GLU A 134 -4.22 11.20 17.49
N TRP A 135 -3.72 11.92 16.49
CA TRP A 135 -4.52 12.58 15.47
C TRP A 135 -5.38 11.59 14.68
N ALA A 136 -4.88 10.42 14.28
CA ALA A 136 -5.68 9.37 13.64
C ALA A 136 -6.62 8.67 14.62
N THR A 137 -6.40 8.72 15.93
CA THR A 137 -7.36 8.24 16.93
C THR A 137 -8.45 9.29 17.17
N GLU A 138 -8.09 10.58 17.15
CA GLU A 138 -8.96 11.75 17.35
C GLU A 138 -9.73 12.16 16.08
N ASN A 139 -9.15 11.91 14.90
CA ASN A 139 -9.58 12.38 13.58
C ASN A 139 -9.52 11.26 12.53
N ALA A 140 -9.36 9.98 12.90
CA ALA A 140 -9.88 8.92 12.03
C ALA A 140 -11.29 9.37 11.70
N VAL A 141 -11.65 9.36 10.40
CA VAL A 141 -13.04 9.46 9.98
C VAL A 141 -13.75 8.40 10.80
N ALA A 142 -14.38 8.87 11.85
CA ALA A 142 -14.84 8.00 12.87
C ALA A 142 -16.01 7.34 12.16
N LEU A 143 -15.91 6.05 11.94
CA LEU A 143 -17.06 5.22 11.63
C LEU A 143 -18.21 5.43 12.66
N THR A 144 -17.91 6.09 13.79
CA THR A 144 -18.82 6.74 14.73
C THR A 144 -19.68 7.86 14.12
N GLU A 145 -19.16 8.71 13.23
CA GLU A 145 -19.97 9.66 12.41
C GLU A 145 -20.80 8.91 11.36
N ALA A 146 -20.30 7.76 10.89
CA ALA A 146 -21.08 6.82 10.07
C ALA A 146 -22.13 6.02 10.88
N GLY A 147 -22.25 6.27 12.19
CA GLY A 147 -23.27 5.69 13.07
C GLY A 147 -22.99 4.26 13.55
N LEU A 148 -21.75 3.76 13.44
CA LEU A 148 -21.43 2.42 13.96
C LEU A 148 -21.49 2.38 15.49
N PRO A 149 -22.09 1.34 16.09
CA PRO A 149 -22.12 1.19 17.53
C PRO A 149 -20.72 1.14 18.16
N ALA A 150 -20.61 1.67 19.38
CA ALA A 150 -19.36 1.61 20.14
C ALA A 150 -18.86 0.17 20.27
N GLY A 151 -17.57 -0.04 19.98
CA GLY A 151 -16.91 -1.35 20.05
C GLY A 151 -17.05 -2.22 18.81
N CYS A 152 -17.80 -1.81 17.77
CA CYS A 152 -17.84 -2.55 16.49
C CYS A 152 -16.50 -2.55 15.76
N ILE A 153 -15.76 -1.44 15.83
CA ILE A 153 -14.41 -1.31 15.27
C ILE A 153 -13.52 -0.73 16.38
N ASN A 154 -12.36 -1.36 16.57
CA ASN A 154 -11.41 -0.98 17.62
C ASN A 154 -10.01 -0.92 16.99
N PHE A 155 -9.28 0.15 17.26
CA PHE A 155 -7.90 0.33 16.78
C PHE A 155 -6.91 0.10 17.92
N LEU A 156 -5.87 -0.69 17.67
CA LEU A 156 -4.84 -1.07 18.65
C LEU A 156 -3.45 -0.73 18.13
N PRO A 157 -3.01 0.52 18.25
CA PRO A 157 -1.67 0.90 17.85
C PRO A 157 -0.63 0.35 18.83
N CYS A 158 0.53 -0.06 18.31
CA CYS A 158 1.65 -0.52 19.10
C CYS A 158 2.98 -0.13 18.46
N SER A 159 4.04 -0.08 19.26
CA SER A 159 5.40 0.07 18.75
C SER A 159 5.90 -1.25 18.15
N PRO A 160 6.87 -1.24 17.23
CA PRO A 160 7.42 -2.46 16.64
C PRO A 160 7.89 -3.49 17.67
N GLU A 161 8.49 -3.04 18.78
CA GLU A 161 9.00 -3.91 19.84
C GLU A 161 7.87 -4.66 20.57
N ARG A 162 6.69 -4.02 20.68
CA ARG A 162 5.52 -4.59 21.36
C ARG A 162 4.57 -5.32 20.41
N ALA A 163 4.75 -5.16 19.10
CA ALA A 163 3.88 -5.76 18.10
C ALA A 163 3.75 -7.29 18.24
N PRO A 164 4.82 -8.07 18.49
CA PRO A 164 4.70 -9.52 18.67
C PRO A 164 3.84 -9.91 19.88
N GLU A 165 4.02 -9.23 21.02
CA GLU A 165 3.27 -9.49 22.25
C GLU A 165 1.78 -9.19 22.06
N ILE A 166 1.46 -8.00 21.56
CA ILE A 166 0.09 -7.51 21.40
C ILE A 166 -0.64 -8.31 20.32
N THR A 167 0.00 -8.55 19.18
CA THR A 167 -0.58 -9.34 18.09
C THR A 167 -0.79 -10.79 18.54
N GLY A 168 0.18 -11.38 19.24
CA GLY A 168 0.06 -12.74 19.76
C GLY A 168 -1.08 -12.88 20.77
N PHE A 169 -1.26 -11.89 21.65
CA PHE A 169 -2.41 -11.83 22.55
C PHE A 169 -3.73 -11.75 21.78
N ALA A 170 -3.85 -10.81 20.84
CA ALA A 170 -5.08 -10.60 20.06
C ALA A 170 -5.44 -11.85 19.24
N VAL A 171 -4.46 -12.43 18.52
CA VAL A 171 -4.63 -13.65 17.71
C VAL A 171 -5.11 -14.82 18.57
N LYS A 172 -4.62 -14.98 19.79
CA LYS A 172 -5.00 -16.10 20.68
C LYS A 172 -6.28 -15.84 21.46
N HIS A 173 -6.70 -14.59 21.63
CA HIS A 173 -7.86 -14.22 22.43
C HIS A 173 -9.16 -14.95 22.00
N PRO A 174 -9.92 -15.58 22.91
CA PRO A 174 -11.04 -16.47 22.56
C PRO A 174 -12.22 -15.77 21.84
N LYS A 175 -12.33 -14.44 21.98
CA LYS A 175 -13.35 -13.65 21.26
C LYS A 175 -12.96 -13.34 19.81
N VAL A 176 -11.68 -13.47 19.44
CA VAL A 176 -11.24 -13.32 18.04
C VAL A 176 -11.48 -14.64 17.33
N ARG A 177 -12.29 -14.60 16.27
CA ARG A 177 -12.76 -15.79 15.52
C ARG A 177 -12.04 -15.99 14.19
N HIS A 178 -11.57 -14.90 13.60
CA HIS A 178 -10.94 -14.89 12.29
C HIS A 178 -9.79 -13.89 12.31
N ILE A 179 -8.70 -14.19 11.59
CA ILE A 179 -7.54 -13.33 11.46
C ILE A 179 -7.34 -13.01 9.99
N ASN A 180 -7.08 -11.76 9.66
CA ASN A 180 -6.55 -11.40 8.36
C ASN A 180 -5.21 -10.68 8.60
N PHE A 181 -4.20 -11.00 7.79
CA PHE A 181 -2.89 -10.40 7.95
C PHE A 181 -2.23 -10.18 6.59
N THR A 182 -1.65 -9.00 6.45
CA THR A 182 -0.87 -8.58 5.29
C THR A 182 0.52 -8.16 5.77
N GLY A 183 1.56 -8.82 5.28
CA GLY A 183 2.94 -8.58 5.69
C GLY A 183 3.83 -9.82 5.60
N SER A 184 5.08 -9.69 6.01
CA SER A 184 6.12 -10.72 5.86
C SER A 184 6.19 -11.73 7.01
N GLU A 185 5.63 -11.43 8.19
CA GLU A 185 5.68 -12.23 9.43
C GLU A 185 4.78 -13.48 9.43
N ARG A 186 4.87 -14.27 8.36
CA ARG A 186 3.89 -15.30 7.99
C ARG A 186 3.79 -16.49 8.93
N THR A 187 4.93 -17.03 9.38
CA THR A 187 4.96 -18.30 10.13
C THR A 187 4.52 -18.15 11.58
N ILE A 188 4.86 -17.02 12.21
CA ILE A 188 4.58 -16.77 13.63
C ILE A 188 3.07 -16.60 13.85
N ILE A 189 2.42 -15.75 13.05
CA ILE A 189 0.99 -15.48 13.16
C ILE A 189 0.17 -16.72 12.80
N ALA A 190 0.54 -17.43 11.74
CA ALA A 190 -0.09 -18.70 11.38
C ALA A 190 0.02 -19.74 12.51
N GLY A 191 1.19 -19.85 13.14
CA GLY A 191 1.40 -20.75 14.29
C GLY A 191 0.51 -20.40 15.49
N TRP A 192 0.37 -19.11 15.81
CA TRP A 192 -0.52 -18.67 16.88
C TRP A 192 -2.00 -18.95 16.55
N ALA A 193 -2.42 -18.67 15.33
CA ALA A 193 -3.79 -18.95 14.90
C ALA A 193 -4.11 -20.45 14.95
N ALA A 194 -3.19 -21.29 14.46
CA ALA A 194 -3.30 -22.74 14.49
C ALA A 194 -3.38 -23.28 15.92
N SER A 195 -2.61 -22.72 16.87
CA SER A 195 -2.65 -23.11 18.29
C SER A 195 -4.02 -22.90 18.95
N CYS A 196 -4.90 -22.11 18.31
CA CYS A 196 -6.26 -21.84 18.76
C CYS A 196 -7.32 -22.18 17.71
N LEU A 197 -6.96 -22.95 16.65
CA LEU A 197 -7.83 -23.39 15.56
C LEU A 197 -8.61 -22.25 14.87
N LYS A 198 -7.94 -21.12 14.62
CA LYS A 198 -8.56 -19.96 13.97
C LYS A 198 -8.25 -19.91 12.49
N LYS A 199 -9.28 -19.56 11.71
CA LYS A 199 -9.17 -19.34 10.27
C LYS A 199 -8.39 -18.04 10.01
N CYS A 200 -7.54 -18.08 8.98
CA CYS A 200 -6.72 -16.96 8.54
C CYS A 200 -6.95 -16.65 7.06
N VAL A 201 -6.84 -15.36 6.73
CA VAL A 201 -6.56 -14.90 5.37
C VAL A 201 -5.19 -14.22 5.39
N PHE A 202 -4.30 -14.67 4.52
CA PHE A 202 -2.89 -14.25 4.49
C PHE A 202 -2.51 -13.72 3.11
N LYS A 203 -2.11 -12.45 3.04
CA LYS A 203 -1.52 -11.82 1.84
C LYS A 203 -0.09 -11.43 2.13
N LEU A 204 0.86 -12.24 1.69
CA LEU A 204 2.20 -12.27 2.28
C LEU A 204 3.32 -11.81 1.33
N GLY A 205 2.96 -11.03 0.32
CA GLY A 205 3.92 -10.54 -0.68
C GLY A 205 4.00 -11.42 -1.92
N GLY A 206 4.94 -11.10 -2.80
CA GLY A 206 5.12 -11.75 -4.08
C GLY A 206 6.41 -11.37 -4.80
N LYS A 207 6.76 -12.17 -5.81
CA LYS A 207 7.78 -11.85 -6.81
C LYS A 207 7.14 -12.01 -8.18
N ALA A 208 6.37 -10.99 -8.59
CA ALA A 208 5.46 -11.09 -9.72
C ALA A 208 6.21 -11.16 -11.06
N PRO A 209 6.10 -12.27 -11.83
CA PRO A 209 6.74 -12.36 -13.13
C PRO A 209 5.96 -11.58 -14.20
N VAL A 210 6.70 -11.00 -15.15
CA VAL A 210 6.15 -10.42 -16.38
C VAL A 210 6.78 -11.13 -17.57
N ILE A 211 5.96 -11.82 -18.37
CA ILE A 211 6.42 -12.48 -19.61
C ILE A 211 6.20 -11.51 -20.77
N VAL A 212 7.29 -11.05 -21.39
CA VAL A 212 7.22 -10.24 -22.63
C VAL A 212 7.56 -11.13 -23.81
N ARG A 213 6.58 -11.40 -24.66
CA ARG A 213 6.79 -12.24 -25.86
C ARG A 213 7.39 -11.43 -27.01
N GLN A 214 7.98 -12.14 -27.97
CA GLN A 214 8.51 -11.54 -29.20
C GLN A 214 7.47 -10.74 -30.00
N ASP A 215 6.20 -11.12 -29.91
CA ASP A 215 5.09 -10.44 -30.58
C ASP A 215 4.38 -9.40 -29.68
N ALA A 216 4.96 -9.03 -28.54
CA ALA A 216 4.42 -8.00 -27.67
C ALA A 216 4.55 -6.60 -28.30
N ASN A 217 3.60 -5.71 -27.97
CA ASN A 217 3.88 -4.28 -28.08
C ASN A 217 4.89 -3.92 -26.97
N ILE A 218 6.10 -3.57 -27.36
CA ILE A 218 7.20 -3.32 -26.43
C ILE A 218 6.98 -2.02 -25.66
N ASP A 219 6.39 -1.00 -26.28
CA ASP A 219 6.16 0.30 -25.62
C ASP A 219 5.19 0.13 -24.44
N ASP A 220 4.05 -0.53 -24.68
CA ASP A 220 3.06 -0.85 -23.64
C ASP A 220 3.65 -1.73 -22.52
N ALA A 221 4.47 -2.72 -22.90
CA ALA A 221 5.12 -3.62 -21.94
C ALA A 221 6.09 -2.85 -21.04
N VAL A 222 6.91 -1.96 -21.61
CA VAL A 222 7.85 -1.14 -20.84
C VAL A 222 7.10 -0.23 -19.87
N GLU A 223 6.06 0.46 -20.32
CA GLU A 223 5.28 1.36 -19.46
C GLU A 223 4.67 0.61 -18.27
N ALA A 224 4.04 -0.54 -18.51
CA ALA A 224 3.41 -1.34 -17.47
C ALA A 224 4.43 -1.99 -16.52
N ILE A 225 5.59 -2.41 -17.01
CA ILE A 225 6.67 -2.98 -16.20
C ILE A 225 7.30 -1.90 -15.32
N VAL A 226 7.54 -0.71 -15.87
CA VAL A 226 8.07 0.44 -15.13
C VAL A 226 7.08 0.84 -14.05
N PHE A 227 5.79 0.98 -14.38
CA PHE A 227 4.76 1.24 -13.38
C PHE A 227 4.73 0.14 -12.31
N GLY A 228 4.66 -1.13 -12.68
CA GLY A 228 4.56 -2.23 -11.71
C GLY A 228 5.81 -2.46 -10.85
N GLY A 229 7.00 -2.21 -11.40
CA GLY A 229 8.29 -2.45 -10.74
C GLY A 229 8.83 -1.26 -9.96
N LEU A 230 8.45 -0.03 -10.33
CA LEU A 230 8.98 1.20 -9.73
C LEU A 230 7.93 2.04 -9.01
N ALA A 231 6.64 1.75 -9.15
CA ALA A 231 5.64 2.39 -8.31
C ALA A 231 5.94 2.11 -6.82
N ASN A 232 5.93 3.18 -6.01
CA ASN A 232 6.16 3.15 -4.57
C ASN A 232 7.57 2.75 -4.10
N ASN A 233 8.61 2.96 -4.92
CA ASN A 233 9.99 2.61 -4.57
C ASN A 233 10.93 3.83 -4.49
N GLU A 234 11.59 4.01 -3.35
CA GLU A 234 12.69 4.98 -3.14
C GLU A 234 13.91 4.29 -2.47
N GLY A 235 15.14 4.68 -2.82
CA GLY A 235 16.33 4.44 -1.97
C GLY A 235 17.15 3.14 -2.10
N VAL A 236 17.14 2.42 -3.24
CA VAL A 236 18.03 1.22 -3.39
C VAL A 236 19.46 1.57 -3.81
N THR A 237 20.43 0.94 -3.14
CA THR A 237 21.87 1.06 -3.40
C THR A 237 22.46 -0.27 -3.91
N ARG A 238 23.68 -0.19 -4.46
CA ARG A 238 24.34 -1.30 -5.18
C ARG A 238 24.83 -2.47 -4.29
N ASP A 239 24.65 -2.41 -2.98
CA ASP A 239 25.28 -3.35 -2.03
C ASP A 239 24.33 -4.48 -1.52
N MET A 240 23.16 -4.69 -2.12
CA MET A 240 22.08 -5.55 -1.57
C MET A 240 21.95 -6.96 -2.21
N ASP A 241 21.60 -7.98 -1.40
CA ASP A 241 21.41 -9.43 -1.70
C ASP A 241 20.17 -9.74 -2.60
N LEU A 242 20.18 -9.28 -3.86
CA LEU A 242 18.96 -9.10 -4.68
C LEU A 242 18.45 -10.32 -5.48
N ASP A 243 19.20 -11.42 -5.58
CA ASP A 243 18.89 -12.52 -6.53
C ASP A 243 17.90 -13.57 -6.00
N HIS A 244 17.74 -13.69 -4.68
CA HIS A 244 16.95 -14.79 -4.07
C HIS A 244 15.90 -14.33 -3.05
N LYS A 245 15.72 -13.01 -2.86
CA LYS A 245 14.83 -12.43 -1.85
C LYS A 245 13.88 -11.40 -2.47
N GLU A 246 12.70 -11.24 -1.87
CA GLU A 246 11.77 -10.17 -2.20
C GLU A 246 12.45 -8.82 -1.88
N SER A 247 12.58 -7.95 -2.87
CA SER A 247 13.48 -6.79 -2.81
C SER A 247 12.85 -5.56 -2.16
N PHE A 248 11.51 -5.44 -2.17
CA PHE A 248 10.77 -4.24 -1.70
C PHE A 248 11.42 -2.91 -2.11
N GLY A 249 12.05 -2.91 -3.29
CA GLY A 249 12.87 -1.83 -3.81
C GLY A 249 12.94 -1.93 -5.34
N PRO A 250 13.34 -0.85 -6.05
CA PRO A 250 13.25 -0.70 -7.50
C PRO A 250 14.28 -1.53 -8.25
N VAL A 251 14.19 -2.85 -8.14
CA VAL A 251 15.07 -3.80 -8.82
C VAL A 251 14.23 -4.77 -9.61
N MET A 252 14.49 -4.80 -10.91
CA MET A 252 13.89 -5.72 -11.86
C MET A 252 14.97 -6.66 -12.39
N ILE A 253 14.64 -7.95 -12.48
CA ILE A 253 15.52 -8.97 -13.05
C ILE A 253 14.96 -9.30 -14.43
N LEU A 254 15.78 -9.15 -15.47
CA LEU A 254 15.44 -9.60 -16.82
C LEU A 254 16.05 -10.97 -17.06
N ILE A 255 15.21 -11.92 -17.45
CA ILE A 255 15.61 -13.29 -17.75
C ILE A 255 15.16 -13.60 -19.18
N GLU A 256 16.10 -14.00 -20.02
CA GLU A 256 15.80 -14.43 -21.39
C GLU A 256 15.26 -15.87 -21.39
N PHE A 257 14.36 -16.15 -22.33
CA PHE A 257 13.77 -17.46 -22.54
C PHE A 257 13.56 -17.70 -24.04
N GLU A 258 13.56 -18.96 -24.46
CA GLU A 258 13.44 -19.33 -25.88
C GLU A 258 12.05 -19.84 -26.26
N THR A 259 11.36 -20.49 -25.32
CA THR A 259 10.06 -21.12 -25.58
C THR A 259 9.03 -20.77 -24.51
N ASP A 260 7.76 -20.95 -24.86
CA ASP A 260 6.62 -20.79 -23.97
C ASP A 260 6.74 -21.64 -22.70
N GLU A 261 7.15 -22.90 -22.88
CA GLU A 261 7.33 -23.85 -21.79
C GLU A 261 8.42 -23.36 -20.82
N SER A 262 9.54 -22.85 -21.36
CA SER A 262 10.61 -22.27 -20.54
C SER A 262 10.15 -20.99 -19.81
N ALA A 263 9.33 -20.15 -20.46
CA ALA A 263 8.78 -18.94 -19.84
C ALA A 263 7.85 -19.28 -18.67
N VAL A 264 6.95 -20.24 -18.85
CA VAL A 264 6.06 -20.75 -17.79
C VAL A 264 6.85 -21.39 -16.67
N GLN A 265 7.88 -22.19 -17.00
CA GLN A 265 8.75 -22.80 -15.99
C GLN A 265 9.46 -21.74 -15.15
N LEU A 266 10.05 -20.72 -15.78
CA LEU A 266 10.69 -19.60 -15.08
C LEU A 266 9.71 -18.80 -14.22
N ALA A 267 8.51 -18.51 -14.73
CA ALA A 267 7.46 -17.83 -13.97
C ALA A 267 6.99 -18.63 -12.74
N ASN A 268 6.98 -19.97 -12.87
CA ASN A 268 6.58 -20.88 -11.81
C ASN A 268 7.71 -21.26 -10.84
N ASP A 269 8.97 -21.00 -11.19
CA ASP A 269 10.16 -21.21 -10.36
C ASP A 269 10.31 -20.09 -9.32
N SER A 270 9.27 -19.95 -8.51
CA SER A 270 9.18 -19.02 -7.40
C SER A 270 8.43 -19.70 -6.27
N GLU A 271 8.69 -19.33 -5.02
CA GLU A 271 7.83 -19.74 -3.90
C GLU A 271 6.56 -18.89 -3.80
N PHE A 272 6.52 -17.75 -4.51
CA PHE A 272 5.42 -16.81 -4.51
C PHE A 272 4.37 -17.17 -5.57
N SER A 273 3.17 -16.64 -5.42
CA SER A 273 2.03 -16.98 -6.27
C SER A 273 0.93 -15.91 -6.31
N LEU A 274 1.30 -14.65 -6.06
CA LEU A 274 0.33 -13.56 -5.91
C LEU A 274 -0.26 -13.15 -7.27
N CYS A 275 0.54 -12.52 -8.13
CA CYS A 275 0.15 -12.04 -9.44
C CYS A 275 1.24 -12.31 -10.49
N ALA A 276 0.85 -12.26 -11.76
CA ALA A 276 1.72 -12.36 -12.93
C ALA A 276 1.17 -11.47 -14.06
N SER A 277 1.97 -11.23 -15.10
CA SER A 277 1.53 -10.54 -16.32
C SER A 277 2.15 -11.15 -17.57
N ILE A 278 1.45 -11.05 -18.70
CA ILE A 278 1.91 -11.52 -20.01
C ILE A 278 1.61 -10.47 -21.08
N PHE A 279 2.62 -10.08 -21.85
CA PHE A 279 2.49 -9.19 -23.00
C PHE A 279 2.63 -9.97 -24.31
N SER A 280 1.65 -9.81 -25.21
CA SER A 280 1.58 -10.47 -26.52
C SER A 280 0.46 -9.89 -27.39
N CYS A 281 0.69 -9.78 -28.70
CA CYS A 281 -0.38 -9.53 -29.67
C CYS A 281 -1.28 -10.76 -29.89
N ASN A 282 -0.81 -11.97 -29.62
CA ASN A 282 -1.62 -13.20 -29.65
C ASN A 282 -2.25 -13.50 -28.27
N VAL A 283 -3.38 -12.84 -28.00
CA VAL A 283 -4.11 -12.98 -26.72
C VAL A 283 -4.57 -14.40 -26.41
N MET A 284 -4.86 -15.23 -27.42
CA MET A 284 -5.27 -16.62 -27.20
C MET A 284 -4.11 -17.46 -26.67
N ARG A 285 -2.94 -17.31 -27.29
CA ARG A 285 -1.73 -18.00 -26.84
C ARG A 285 -1.32 -17.56 -25.45
N ALA A 286 -1.42 -16.27 -25.15
CA ALA A 286 -1.09 -15.77 -23.84
C ALA A 286 -2.12 -16.18 -22.76
N MET A 287 -3.39 -16.31 -23.11
CA MET A 287 -4.40 -16.94 -22.25
C MET A 287 -4.09 -18.41 -21.95
N ASP A 288 -3.50 -19.15 -22.89
CA ASP A 288 -3.06 -20.53 -22.64
C ASP A 288 -1.91 -20.57 -21.64
N LEU A 289 -0.89 -19.70 -21.80
CA LEU A 289 0.19 -19.56 -20.81
C LEU A 289 -0.33 -19.15 -19.43
N ALA A 290 -1.27 -18.19 -19.36
CA ALA A 290 -1.83 -17.71 -18.12
C ALA A 290 -2.48 -18.81 -17.27
N LYS A 291 -3.06 -19.85 -17.90
CA LYS A 291 -3.65 -21.01 -17.21
C LYS A 291 -2.58 -21.90 -16.56
N GLU A 292 -1.37 -21.89 -17.08
CA GLU A 292 -0.25 -22.72 -16.60
C GLU A 292 0.61 -21.99 -15.54
N ILE A 293 0.54 -20.66 -15.48
CA ILE A 293 1.24 -19.87 -14.46
C ILE A 293 0.53 -19.99 -13.11
N ARG A 294 1.30 -20.34 -12.07
CA ARG A 294 0.87 -20.50 -10.69
C ARG A 294 0.80 -19.14 -9.98
N ALA A 295 -0.14 -18.31 -10.41
CA ALA A 295 -0.48 -17.03 -9.78
C ALA A 295 -1.99 -16.93 -9.56
N SER A 296 -2.44 -16.14 -8.58
CA SER A 296 -3.87 -15.95 -8.39
C SER A 296 -4.49 -14.96 -9.37
N SER A 297 -3.71 -13.99 -9.84
CA SER A 297 -4.09 -13.12 -10.94
C SER A 297 -3.03 -13.18 -12.02
N CYS A 298 -3.47 -13.10 -13.27
CA CYS A 298 -2.59 -12.98 -14.42
C CYS A 298 -3.19 -11.93 -15.35
N HIS A 299 -2.42 -10.87 -15.61
CA HIS A 299 -2.89 -9.72 -16.37
C HIS A 299 -2.37 -9.79 -17.79
N MET A 300 -3.28 -9.78 -18.75
CA MET A 300 -2.94 -9.78 -20.17
C MET A 300 -2.73 -8.36 -20.67
N ASN A 301 -1.55 -8.06 -21.19
CA ASN A 301 -1.17 -6.73 -21.69
C ASN A 301 -1.44 -5.62 -20.67
N GLY A 302 -1.23 -5.91 -19.38
CA GLY A 302 -1.46 -4.97 -18.28
C GLY A 302 -0.44 -5.16 -17.17
N PRO A 303 -0.33 -4.22 -16.23
CA PRO A 303 0.67 -4.27 -15.18
C PRO A 303 0.41 -5.40 -14.17
N THR A 304 1.45 -5.78 -13.42
CA THR A 304 1.33 -6.68 -12.27
C THR A 304 0.68 -6.03 -11.06
N VAL A 305 0.66 -4.69 -11.02
CA VAL A 305 0.01 -3.88 -9.99
C VAL A 305 -1.38 -3.49 -10.47
N TYR A 306 -2.38 -4.28 -10.07
CA TYR A 306 -3.79 -4.01 -10.36
C TYR A 306 -4.68 -4.74 -9.35
N ILE A 307 -5.72 -4.06 -8.86
CA ILE A 307 -6.71 -4.62 -7.95
C ILE A 307 -8.03 -3.86 -8.07
N GLU A 308 -9.15 -4.58 -8.03
CA GLU A 308 -10.48 -3.98 -7.90
C GLU A 308 -11.20 -4.54 -6.67
N PRO A 309 -12.01 -3.73 -5.95
CA PRO A 309 -12.74 -4.19 -4.76
C PRO A 309 -13.68 -5.37 -5.00
N THR A 310 -14.20 -5.49 -6.22
CA THR A 310 -15.14 -6.54 -6.65
C THR A 310 -14.45 -7.85 -7.02
N LEU A 311 -13.13 -7.84 -7.23
CA LEU A 311 -12.35 -8.99 -7.67
C LEU A 311 -11.65 -9.68 -6.48
N PRO A 312 -11.50 -11.02 -6.54
CA PRO A 312 -10.77 -11.74 -5.51
C PRO A 312 -9.26 -11.44 -5.59
N ASN A 313 -8.65 -11.15 -4.45
CA ASN A 313 -7.22 -10.87 -4.34
C ASN A 313 -6.55 -11.68 -3.22
N GLY A 314 -5.42 -12.34 -3.51
CA GLY A 314 -4.62 -13.11 -2.55
C GLY A 314 -3.87 -14.25 -3.24
N GLY A 315 -2.78 -14.77 -2.66
CA GLY A 315 -1.98 -15.84 -3.27
C GLY A 315 -2.69 -17.20 -3.33
N VAL A 316 -2.25 -18.11 -4.20
CA VAL A 316 -2.76 -19.50 -4.27
C VAL A 316 -2.00 -20.49 -3.37
N GLY A 317 -1.07 -20.01 -2.54
CA GLY A 317 -0.26 -20.81 -1.63
C GLY A 317 1.20 -20.38 -1.61
N GLY A 318 2.04 -21.23 -1.03
CA GLY A 318 3.47 -20.97 -0.88
C GLY A 318 3.73 -19.75 0.00
N SER A 319 4.74 -18.96 -0.37
CA SER A 319 5.17 -17.79 0.39
C SER A 319 4.23 -16.58 0.24
N SER A 320 3.27 -16.60 -0.70
CA SER A 320 2.26 -15.53 -0.88
C SER A 320 1.02 -15.67 0.01
N GLY A 321 0.85 -16.79 0.70
CA GLY A 321 -0.29 -17.04 1.59
C GLY A 321 -1.51 -17.62 0.90
N TYR A 322 -2.67 -17.51 1.56
CA TYR A 322 -3.93 -18.13 1.16
C TYR A 322 -5.14 -17.32 1.62
N GLY A 323 -6.31 -17.66 1.08
CA GLY A 323 -7.54 -16.91 1.28
C GLY A 323 -7.65 -15.71 0.34
N ARG A 324 -8.81 -15.05 0.32
CA ARG A 324 -9.07 -13.94 -0.61
C ARG A 324 -9.68 -12.72 0.07
N PHE A 325 -9.21 -11.55 -0.31
CA PHE A 325 -9.93 -10.29 -0.13
C PHE A 325 -10.75 -9.96 -1.38
N GLY A 326 -11.69 -9.02 -1.26
CA GLY A 326 -12.44 -8.50 -2.40
C GLY A 326 -13.51 -9.46 -2.93
N GLY A 327 -14.51 -8.87 -3.58
CA GLY A 327 -15.64 -9.59 -4.18
C GLY A 327 -16.40 -10.48 -3.20
N ILE A 328 -17.09 -11.47 -3.77
CA ILE A 328 -17.82 -12.47 -2.99
C ILE A 328 -16.87 -13.36 -2.18
N SER A 329 -15.67 -13.64 -2.69
CA SER A 329 -14.68 -14.46 -1.99
C SER A 329 -14.26 -13.84 -0.66
N GLY A 330 -14.06 -12.52 -0.61
CA GLY A 330 -13.80 -11.82 0.64
C GLY A 330 -14.95 -11.92 1.64
N VAL A 331 -16.21 -11.83 1.19
CA VAL A 331 -17.39 -12.01 2.05
C VAL A 331 -17.44 -13.42 2.64
N GLU A 332 -17.11 -14.44 1.84
CA GLU A 332 -17.04 -15.84 2.30
C GLU A 332 -15.93 -16.06 3.33
N GLU A 333 -14.85 -15.27 3.31
CA GLU A 333 -13.81 -15.38 4.34
C GLU A 333 -14.31 -14.98 5.72
N PHE A 334 -15.14 -13.93 5.79
CA PHE A 334 -15.66 -13.38 7.05
C PHE A 334 -17.06 -13.87 7.43
N THR A 335 -17.56 -14.92 6.79
CA THR A 335 -18.85 -15.55 7.10
C THR A 335 -18.71 -17.04 7.38
N GLU A 336 -19.65 -17.59 8.15
CA GLU A 336 -19.69 -19.02 8.48
C GLU A 336 -20.93 -19.66 7.85
N ARG A 337 -20.74 -20.75 7.10
CA ARG A 337 -21.84 -21.50 6.49
C ARG A 337 -22.49 -22.40 7.53
N LYS A 338 -23.75 -22.12 7.87
CA LYS A 338 -24.54 -22.92 8.82
C LYS A 338 -25.65 -23.67 8.10
N ILE A 339 -25.65 -25.00 8.24
CA ILE A 339 -26.76 -25.84 7.78
C ILE A 339 -27.82 -25.87 8.88
N ILE A 340 -29.07 -25.58 8.51
CA ILE A 340 -30.24 -25.70 9.38
C ILE A 340 -31.21 -26.64 8.69
N SER A 341 -31.48 -27.78 9.31
CA SER A 341 -32.47 -28.74 8.85
C SER A 341 -33.65 -28.78 9.81
N LEU A 342 -34.86 -28.87 9.24
CA LEU A 342 -36.09 -29.06 9.98
C LEU A 342 -36.65 -30.44 9.62
N ALA A 343 -36.63 -31.36 10.58
CA ALA A 343 -37.27 -32.65 10.43
C ALA A 343 -38.72 -32.57 10.92
N GLN A 344 -39.65 -33.13 10.16
CA GLN A 344 -41.03 -33.27 10.61
C GLN A 344 -41.12 -34.33 11.72
N PRO A 345 -41.92 -34.12 12.77
CA PRO A 345 -42.22 -35.18 13.74
C PRO A 345 -42.72 -36.45 13.05
N GLY A 346 -42.25 -37.62 13.50
CA GLY A 346 -42.64 -38.93 12.94
C GLY A 346 -41.74 -39.43 11.81
N MET A 347 -40.62 -38.76 11.50
CA MET A 347 -39.60 -39.31 10.61
C MET A 347 -39.14 -40.69 11.08
N LYS A 348 -39.13 -41.65 10.15
CA LYS A 348 -38.60 -42.99 10.37
C LYS A 348 -37.15 -43.03 9.94
N TYR A 349 -36.32 -43.64 10.76
CA TYR A 349 -34.92 -43.89 10.46
C TYR A 349 -34.75 -45.38 10.17
N ASN A 350 -34.00 -45.70 9.12
CA ASN A 350 -33.68 -47.09 8.79
C ASN A 350 -32.55 -47.55 9.70
N PHE A 351 -32.90 -48.05 10.89
CA PHE A 351 -32.01 -48.83 11.73
C PHE A 351 -32.74 -50.07 12.24
#